data_AF-A0A7S0T228-F1
#
_entry.id   AF-A0A7S0T228-F1
#
_cell.length_a   1.000
_cell.length_b   1.000
_cell.length_c   1.000
_cell.angle_alpha   90.00
_cell.angle_beta   90.00
_cell.angle_gamma   90.00
#
_symmetry.space_group_name_H-M   'P 1'
#
loop_
_entity.id
_entity.type
_entity.pdbx_description
1 polymer ?
#
loop_
_entity_poly.entity_id
_entity_poly.type
_entity_poly.pdbx_seq_one_letter_code
_entity_poly.pdbx_strand_id
1 'polypeptide(L)'
;VFGCFFYFFSTKDWWTAAERERIGELDTWVYMQFGPNPGEHSVWERYISAMYWAFTTMTTVGYGDISATTISERVFAILGMICGGFVFSLLIGAMAAVMAASKKRERALQDKLQN
;
A
#
# COMPACT_ATOMS: atom_id res chain seq x y z
N VAL A 1 5.89 -8.27 1.24
CA VAL A 1 6.90 -7.41 1.91
C VAL A 1 6.29 -6.13 2.46
N PHE A 2 5.65 -5.27 1.63
CA PHE A 2 5.01 -4.04 2.13
C PHE A 2 3.91 -4.31 3.19
N GLY A 3 3.07 -5.32 3.02
CA GLY A 3 2.03 -5.69 4.02
C GLY A 3 2.58 -6.23 5.35
N CYS A 4 3.70 -6.97 5.33
CA CYS A 4 4.34 -7.47 6.55
C CYS A 4 5.02 -6.32 7.33
N PHE A 5 5.60 -5.36 6.61
CA PHE A 5 6.15 -4.13 7.20
C PHE A 5 5.05 -3.26 7.79
N PHE A 6 3.89 -3.14 7.15
CA PHE A 6 2.76 -2.38 7.71
C PHE A 6 2.18 -3.02 8.97
N TYR A 7 2.14 -4.37 9.05
CA TYR A 7 1.67 -5.08 10.24
C TYR A 7 2.67 -5.02 11.41
N PHE A 8 3.98 -5.18 11.16
CA PHE A 8 5.04 -5.01 12.17
C PHE A 8 5.15 -3.54 12.64
N PHE A 9 4.99 -2.62 11.68
CA PHE A 9 4.65 -1.19 11.78
C PHE A 9 3.34 -0.85 12.49
N SER A 10 2.50 -1.82 12.86
CA SER A 10 1.20 -1.61 13.50
C SER A 10 1.13 -2.24 14.90
N THR A 11 2.14 -3.01 15.33
CA THR A 11 2.21 -3.61 16.67
C THR A 11 2.74 -2.62 17.70
N LYS A 12 2.12 -2.61 18.89
CA LYS A 12 2.12 -1.61 19.98
C LYS A 12 3.47 -1.05 20.51
N ASP A 13 4.62 -1.37 19.92
CA ASP A 13 5.96 -1.11 20.49
C ASP A 13 6.54 0.30 20.23
N TRP A 14 6.00 1.06 19.28
CA TRP A 14 6.48 2.41 18.91
C TRP A 14 5.49 3.53 19.30
N TRP A 15 4.45 3.19 20.07
CA TRP A 15 3.50 4.17 20.59
C TRP A 15 4.15 4.96 21.75
N THR A 16 4.31 6.28 21.60
CA THR A 16 4.76 7.20 22.67
C THR A 16 3.79 7.27 23.85
N ALA A 17 4.25 7.11 25.09
CA ALA A 17 3.38 7.04 26.29
C ALA A 17 2.29 8.14 26.39
N ALA A 18 2.60 9.38 25.98
CA ALA A 18 1.67 10.51 25.95
C ALA A 18 0.50 10.36 24.97
N GLU A 19 0.67 9.55 23.94
CA GLU A 19 -0.33 9.34 22.90
C GLU A 19 -1.29 8.22 23.33
N ARG A 20 -0.83 7.29 24.20
CA ARG A 20 -1.62 6.16 24.72
C ARG A 20 -2.68 6.65 25.69
N GLU A 21 -2.36 7.73 26.38
CA GLU A 21 -3.23 8.45 27.30
C GLU A 21 -4.23 9.37 26.57
N ARG A 22 -3.88 9.89 25.38
CA ARG A 22 -4.71 10.86 24.64
C ARG A 22 -5.83 10.22 23.81
N ILE A 23 -5.64 8.99 23.32
CA ILE A 23 -6.45 8.46 22.21
C ILE A 23 -7.37 7.32 22.64
N GLY A 24 -7.05 6.59 23.71
CA GLY A 24 -7.79 5.37 24.06
C GLY A 24 -7.63 4.28 22.99
N GLU A 25 -7.85 3.02 23.35
CA GLU A 25 -7.61 1.86 22.47
C GLU A 25 -8.60 1.77 21.28
N LEU A 26 -9.53 2.73 21.15
CA LEU A 26 -10.75 2.65 20.33
C LEU A 26 -10.69 3.44 19.00
N ASP A 27 -9.60 4.17 18.71
CA ASP A 27 -9.57 5.14 17.61
C ASP A 27 -8.61 4.78 16.45
N THR A 28 -8.18 3.52 16.34
CA THR A 28 -7.32 3.05 15.23
C THR A 28 -8.13 2.53 14.05
N TRP A 29 -7.55 2.50 12.84
CA TRP A 29 -8.23 1.93 11.66
C TRP A 29 -8.62 0.46 11.88
N VAL A 30 -7.79 -0.28 12.63
CA VAL A 30 -8.04 -1.69 12.98
C VAL A 30 -9.27 -1.82 13.86
N TYR A 31 -9.42 -0.94 14.86
CA TYR A 31 -10.60 -0.92 15.72
C TYR A 31 -11.85 -0.51 14.94
N MET A 32 -11.76 0.47 14.03
CA MET A 32 -12.89 0.87 13.19
C MET A 32 -13.35 -0.27 12.27
N GLN A 33 -12.42 -1.09 11.77
CA GLN A 33 -12.73 -2.18 10.85
C GLN A 33 -13.20 -3.47 11.54
N PHE A 34 -12.62 -3.81 12.70
CA PHE A 34 -12.80 -5.10 13.37
C PHE A 34 -13.46 -4.99 14.76
N GLY A 35 -13.82 -3.79 15.18
CA GLY A 35 -14.46 -3.53 16.47
C GLY A 35 -13.53 -3.72 17.68
N PRO A 36 -14.09 -3.91 18.89
CA PRO A 36 -13.34 -3.90 20.14
C PRO A 36 -12.39 -5.07 20.36
N ASN A 37 -12.60 -6.20 19.68
CA ASN A 37 -11.75 -7.39 19.80
C ASN A 37 -11.14 -7.77 18.45
N PRO A 38 -10.22 -6.96 17.89
CA PRO A 38 -9.57 -7.27 16.61
C PRO A 38 -8.73 -8.55 16.67
N GLY A 39 -8.45 -9.07 17.87
CA GLY A 39 -7.75 -10.34 18.07
C GLY A 39 -8.60 -11.58 17.81
N GLU A 40 -9.94 -11.48 17.84
CA GLU A 40 -10.85 -12.59 17.53
C GLU A 40 -10.92 -12.87 16.03
N HIS A 41 -10.64 -11.86 15.21
CA HIS A 41 -10.55 -12.01 13.77
C HIS A 41 -9.28 -12.76 13.35
N SER A 42 -9.43 -13.59 12.33
CA SER A 42 -8.31 -14.38 11.82
C SER A 42 -7.16 -13.45 11.41
N VAL A 43 -5.91 -13.89 11.60
CA VAL A 43 -4.73 -13.14 11.16
C VAL A 43 -4.80 -12.88 9.65
N TRP A 44 -5.40 -13.81 8.92
CA TRP A 44 -5.60 -13.73 7.48
C TRP A 44 -6.54 -12.60 7.06
N GLU A 45 -7.68 -12.44 7.72
CA GLU A 45 -8.61 -11.33 7.47
C GLU A 45 -7.92 -9.96 7.66
N ARG A 46 -7.22 -9.80 8.78
CA ARG A 46 -6.48 -8.57 9.08
C ARG A 46 -5.39 -8.27 8.06
N TYR A 47 -4.69 -9.30 7.62
CA TYR A 47 -3.65 -9.17 6.60
C TYR A 47 -4.24 -8.77 5.24
N ILE A 48 -5.36 -9.36 4.84
CA ILE A 48 -6.06 -9.00 3.60
C ILE A 48 -6.54 -7.56 3.64
N SER A 49 -7.13 -7.10 4.75
CA SER A 49 -7.59 -5.70 4.87
C SER A 49 -6.42 -4.71 4.80
N ALA A 50 -5.30 -5.00 5.45
CA ALA A 50 -4.09 -4.17 5.35
C ALA A 50 -3.52 -4.16 3.93
N MET A 51 -3.52 -5.31 3.25
CA MET A 51 -3.09 -5.44 1.87
C MET A 51 -4.01 -4.64 0.93
N TYR A 52 -5.32 -4.74 1.14
CA TYR A 52 -6.33 -4.00 0.39
C TYR A 52 -6.08 -2.50 0.47
N TRP A 53 -5.90 -1.96 1.68
CA TRP A 53 -5.57 -0.55 1.88
C TRP A 53 -4.28 -0.13 1.17
N ALA A 54 -3.24 -0.97 1.23
CA ALA A 54 -1.98 -0.70 0.55
C ALA A 54 -2.14 -0.68 -0.98
N PHE A 55 -2.90 -1.61 -1.55
CA PHE A 55 -3.16 -1.65 -2.99
C PHE A 55 -4.01 -0.47 -3.46
N THR A 56 -5.08 -0.13 -2.76
CA THR A 56 -5.95 1.00 -3.14
C THR A 56 -5.22 2.34 -3.03
N THR A 57 -4.31 2.47 -2.08
CA THR A 57 -3.41 3.63 -1.95
C THR A 57 -2.36 3.67 -3.06
N MET A 58 -1.68 2.56 -3.34
CA MET A 58 -0.65 2.46 -4.38
C MET A 58 -1.22 2.70 -5.78
N THR A 59 -2.41 2.16 -6.05
CA THR A 59 -3.13 2.37 -7.32
C THR A 59 -3.89 3.70 -7.37
N THR A 60 -3.80 4.51 -6.31
CA THR A 60 -4.46 5.82 -6.19
C THR A 60 -5.99 5.77 -6.33
N VAL A 61 -6.60 4.60 -6.12
CA VAL A 61 -8.07 4.42 -6.17
C VAL A 61 -8.72 5.06 -4.94
N GLY A 62 -8.20 4.76 -3.75
CA GLY A 62 -8.56 5.44 -2.50
C GLY A 62 -10.06 5.47 -2.17
N TYR A 63 -10.70 4.32 -1.99
CA TYR A 63 -12.14 4.24 -1.63
C TYR A 63 -12.48 4.94 -0.30
N GLY A 64 -11.53 5.02 0.64
CA GLY A 64 -11.67 5.75 1.91
C GLY A 64 -12.37 4.97 3.03
N ASP A 65 -12.65 3.69 2.82
CA ASP A 65 -13.21 2.76 3.80
C ASP A 65 -12.22 2.43 4.93
N ILE A 66 -10.94 2.30 4.60
CA ILE A 66 -9.85 2.19 5.59
C ILE A 66 -9.03 3.49 5.52
N SER A 67 -8.98 4.24 6.63
CA SER A 67 -8.28 5.52 6.70
C SER A 67 -7.48 5.67 7.99
N ALA A 68 -6.34 6.37 7.90
CA ALA A 68 -5.48 6.66 9.03
C ALA A 68 -6.09 7.76 9.92
N THR A 69 -6.49 7.38 11.12
CA THR A 69 -7.13 8.27 12.08
C THR A 69 -6.10 8.91 12.99
N THR A 70 -5.11 8.13 13.45
CA THR A 70 -4.07 8.60 14.36
C THR A 70 -2.93 9.33 13.63
N ILE A 71 -2.22 10.22 14.34
CA ILE A 71 -1.11 11.01 13.76
C ILE A 71 0.01 10.08 13.30
N SER A 72 0.34 9.06 14.11
CA SER A 72 1.33 8.05 13.77
C SER A 72 0.94 7.29 12.50
N GLU A 73 -0.28 6.75 12.41
CA GLU A 73 -0.79 6.07 11.20
C GLU A 73 -0.74 7.00 9.97
N ARG A 74 -1.04 8.29 10.12
CA ARG A 74 -0.99 9.26 9.03
C ARG A 74 0.43 9.48 8.51
N VAL A 75 1.41 9.59 9.40
CA VAL A 75 2.83 9.72 9.01
C VAL A 75 3.28 8.48 8.24
N PHE A 76 2.90 7.28 8.71
CA PHE A 76 3.19 6.04 7.99
C PHE A 76 2.47 5.94 6.64
N ALA A 77 1.21 6.38 6.58
CA ALA A 77 0.46 6.40 5.34
C ALA A 77 1.13 7.30 4.29
N ILE A 78 1.61 8.48 4.69
CA ILE A 78 2.34 9.40 3.82
C ILE A 78 3.63 8.76 3.30
N LEU A 79 4.42 8.13 4.17
CA LEU A 79 5.64 7.43 3.75
C LEU A 79 5.33 6.27 2.79
N GLY A 80 4.28 5.50 3.08
CA GLY A 80 3.80 4.41 2.23
C GLY A 80 3.35 4.89 0.85
N MET A 81 2.65 6.03 0.77
CA MET A 81 2.26 6.66 -0.49
C MET A 81 3.48 7.05 -1.33
N ILE A 82 4.51 7.64 -0.71
CA ILE A 82 5.74 8.03 -1.40
C ILE A 82 6.44 6.79 -1.97
N CYS A 83 6.68 5.77 -1.15
CA CYS A 83 7.31 4.53 -1.59
C CYS A 83 6.48 3.80 -2.66
N GLY A 84 5.17 3.72 -2.50
CA GLY A 84 4.26 3.12 -3.47
C GLY A 84 4.29 3.85 -4.82
N GLY A 85 4.32 5.18 -4.81
CA GLY A 85 4.47 6.00 -6.01
C GLY A 85 5.77 5.75 -6.76
N PHE A 86 6.90 5.61 -6.05
CA PHE A 86 8.18 5.24 -6.67
C PHE A 86 8.12 3.87 -7.34
N VAL A 87 7.59 2.85 -6.65
CA VAL A 87 7.43 1.51 -7.21
C VAL A 87 6.53 1.53 -8.44
N PHE A 88 5.39 2.22 -8.37
CA PHE A 88 4.45 2.34 -9.47
C PHE A 88 5.07 3.02 -10.70
N SER A 89 5.84 4.09 -10.48
CA SER A 89 6.58 4.78 -11.56
C SER A 89 7.59 3.86 -12.24
N LEU A 90 8.35 3.06 -11.46
CA LEU A 90 9.29 2.08 -12.00
C LEU A 90 8.58 0.99 -12.83
N LEU A 91 7.41 0.52 -12.37
CA LEU A 91 6.60 -0.45 -13.11
C LEU A 91 6.15 0.11 -14.46
N ILE A 92 5.65 1.35 -14.50
CA ILE A 92 5.27 2.02 -15.75
C ILE A 92 6.49 2.17 -16.68
N GLY A 93 7.65 2.56 -16.14
CA GLY A 93 8.89 2.68 -16.91
C GLY A 93 9.32 1.35 -17.55
N ALA A 94 9.25 0.25 -16.80
CA ALA A 94 9.55 -1.08 -17.31
C ALA A 94 8.57 -1.50 -18.41
N MET A 95 7.27 -1.24 -18.23
CA MET A 95 6.26 -1.51 -19.26
C MET A 95 6.50 -0.71 -20.53
N ALA A 96 6.85 0.58 -20.42
CA ALA A 96 7.19 1.43 -21.55
C ALA A 96 8.42 0.90 -22.32
N ALA A 97 9.45 0.43 -21.60
CA ALA A 97 10.64 -0.16 -22.21
C ALA A 97 10.31 -1.44 -22.99
N VAL A 98 9.49 -2.33 -22.44
CA VAL A 98 9.02 -3.54 -23.12
C VAL A 98 8.23 -3.19 -24.37
N MET A 99 7.29 -2.24 -24.29
CA MET A 99 6.52 -1.80 -25.45
C MET A 99 7.39 -1.18 -26.54
N ALA A 100 8.39 -0.38 -26.16
CA ALA A 100 9.33 0.20 -27.11
C ALA A 100 10.17 -0.88 -27.82
N ALA A 101 10.63 -1.89 -27.07
CA ALA A 101 11.34 -3.05 -27.64
C ALA A 101 10.47 -3.85 -28.61
N SER A 102 9.21 -4.10 -28.26
CA SER A 102 8.24 -4.77 -29.15
C SER A 102 8.02 -4.00 -30.45
N LYS A 103 7.77 -2.68 -30.37
CA LYS A 103 7.62 -1.82 -31.56
C LYS A 103 8.88 -1.77 -32.42
N LYS A 104 10.06 -1.75 -31.80
CA LYS A 104 11.35 -1.77 -32.52
C LYS A 104 11.51 -3.06 -33.32
N ARG A 105 11.13 -4.21 -32.73
CA ARG A 105 11.20 -5.52 -33.40
C ARG A 105 10.25 -5.60 -34.58
N GLU A 106 9.04 -5.08 -34.45
CA GLU A 106 8.05 -5.08 -35.53
C GLU A 106 8.47 -4.20 -36.71
N ARG A 107 9.00 -3.00 -36.46
CA ARG A 107 9.55 -2.13 -37.51
C ARG A 107 10.72 -2.78 -38.26
N ALA A 108 11.66 -3.40 -37.54
CA ALA A 108 12.79 -4.10 -38.15
C ALA A 108 12.35 -5.32 -38.99
N LEU A 109 11.21 -5.94 -38.70
CA LEU A 109 10.61 -6.98 -39.53
C LEU A 109 9.98 -6.39 -40.79
N GLN A 110 9.27 -5.26 -40.69
CA GLN A 110 8.68 -4.58 -41.84
C GLN A 110 9.75 -4.09 -42.83
N ASP A 111 10.85 -3.48 -42.35
CA ASP A 111 11.94 -3.02 -43.22
C ASP A 111 12.57 -4.16 -44.03
N LYS A 112 12.61 -5.38 -43.49
CA LYS A 112 13.11 -6.58 -44.19
C LYS A 112 12.14 -7.14 -45.22
N LEU A 113 10.84 -6.87 -45.09
CA LEU A 113 9.84 -7.29 -46.07
C LEU A 113 9.76 -6.33 -47.27
N GLN A 114 10.30 -5.11 -47.12
CA GLN A 114 10.29 -4.06 -48.15
C GLN A 114 11.56 -4.02 -49.02
N ASN A 115 12.62 -4.76 -48.66
CA ASN A 115 13.85 -4.96 -49.45
C ASN A 115 13.84 -6.33 -50.12
#